data_AF-A0A6G3U9F5-F1
#
_entry.id   AF-A0A6G3U9F5-F1
#
_cell.length_a   1.000
_cell.length_b   1.000
_cell.length_c   1.000
_cell.angle_alpha   90.00
_cell.angle_beta   90.00
_cell.angle_gamma   90.00
#
_symmetry.space_group_name_H-M   'P 1'
#
loop_
_entity.id
_entity.type
_entity.pdbx_description
1 polymer ?
#
loop_
_entity_poly.entity_id
_entity_poly.type
_entity_poly.pdbx_seq_one_letter_code
_entity_poly.pdbx_strand_id
1 'polypeptide(L)'
;TADDTVVGVSASGRTPYAVGAVTHARARGALTVGLACNPDSALAAAAEHGIEVVVGPELLTGSTRLKAGTAQKLVLNMLSTITMIRLGKTYGNLMVDVRASNDKLRARSHRIVTLATGADDAAVERALTATGGEVKHAILVLLTDTDAGTAARLLDEADGHLRAALAKAGSSGPADA
;
A
#
# COMPACT_ATOMS: atom_id res chain seq x y z
N THR A 1 3.41 -16.90 -11.22
CA THR A 1 4.72 -17.58 -11.20
C THR A 1 5.11 -17.78 -9.75
N ALA A 2 6.35 -18.16 -9.44
CA ALA A 2 6.84 -18.13 -8.06
C ALA A 2 6.93 -16.69 -7.49
N ASP A 3 6.96 -15.70 -8.38
CA ASP A 3 7.04 -14.27 -8.03
C ASP A 3 5.67 -13.67 -7.64
N ASP A 4 4.58 -14.43 -7.83
CA ASP A 4 3.24 -14.00 -7.47
C ASP A 4 2.90 -14.41 -6.03
N THR A 5 1.93 -13.69 -5.45
CA THR A 5 1.28 -14.06 -4.18
C THR A 5 -0.19 -14.32 -4.41
N VAL A 6 -0.72 -15.41 -3.85
CA VAL A 6 -2.15 -15.77 -3.93
C VAL A 6 -2.78 -15.76 -2.54
N VAL A 7 -3.81 -14.93 -2.36
CA VAL A 7 -4.60 -14.86 -1.14
C VAL A 7 -5.96 -15.51 -1.39
N GLY A 8 -6.16 -16.72 -0.87
CA GLY A 8 -7.45 -17.39 -0.87
C GLY A 8 -8.34 -16.82 0.24
N VAL A 9 -9.59 -16.50 -0.07
CA VAL A 9 -10.54 -15.90 0.88
C VAL A 9 -11.81 -16.74 0.93
N SER A 10 -12.16 -17.23 2.11
CA SER A 10 -13.43 -17.93 2.35
C SER A 10 -13.83 -17.80 3.81
N ALA A 11 -15.00 -17.22 4.10
CA ALA A 11 -15.48 -17.10 5.48
C ALA A 11 -15.58 -18.49 6.16
N SER A 12 -16.10 -19.48 5.41
CA SER A 12 -16.21 -20.86 5.89
C SER A 12 -14.86 -21.56 6.08
N GLY A 13 -13.81 -21.09 5.40
CA GLY A 13 -12.50 -21.74 5.37
C GLY A 13 -12.45 -23.07 4.63
N ARG A 14 -13.54 -23.51 3.98
CA ARG A 14 -13.64 -24.82 3.31
C ARG A 14 -14.14 -24.77 1.88
N THR A 15 -14.28 -23.58 1.28
CA THR A 15 -14.76 -23.44 -0.11
C THR A 15 -13.79 -24.16 -1.06
N PRO A 16 -14.21 -25.21 -1.78
CA PRO A 16 -13.30 -26.03 -2.59
C PRO A 16 -12.51 -25.23 -3.63
N TYR A 17 -13.15 -24.22 -4.24
CA TYR A 17 -12.49 -23.31 -5.18
C TYR A 17 -11.29 -22.58 -4.56
N ALA A 18 -11.46 -21.98 -3.37
CA ALA A 18 -10.40 -21.22 -2.71
C ALA A 18 -9.25 -22.14 -2.26
N VAL A 19 -9.59 -23.31 -1.71
CA VAL A 19 -8.61 -24.33 -1.29
C VAL A 19 -7.81 -24.84 -2.48
N GLY A 20 -8.49 -25.18 -3.58
CA GLY A 20 -7.85 -25.65 -4.82
C GLY A 20 -6.96 -24.59 -5.46
N ALA A 21 -7.40 -23.33 -5.49
CA ALA A 21 -6.61 -22.22 -6.03
C ALA A 21 -5.30 -22.01 -5.24
N VAL A 22 -5.39 -21.98 -3.90
CA VAL A 22 -4.22 -21.83 -3.04
C VAL A 22 -3.28 -23.04 -3.14
N THR A 23 -3.83 -24.26 -3.14
CA THR A 23 -3.03 -25.49 -3.29
C THR A 23 -2.25 -25.49 -4.60
N HIS A 24 -2.92 -25.12 -5.71
CA HIS A 24 -2.28 -25.03 -7.01
C HIS A 24 -1.20 -23.94 -7.07
N ALA A 25 -1.46 -22.76 -6.49
CA ALA A 25 -0.50 -21.69 -6.42
C ALA A 25 0.76 -22.09 -5.61
N ARG A 26 0.55 -22.75 -4.46
CA ARG A 26 1.63 -23.28 -3.61
C ARG A 26 2.49 -24.29 -4.38
N ALA A 27 1.88 -25.22 -5.10
CA ALA A 27 2.60 -26.19 -5.94
C ALA A 27 3.43 -25.53 -7.06
N ARG A 28 3.09 -24.31 -7.47
CA ARG A 28 3.84 -23.50 -8.44
C ARG A 28 4.91 -22.59 -7.81
N GLY A 29 5.10 -22.68 -6.50
CA GLY A 29 6.08 -21.89 -5.75
C GLY A 29 5.64 -20.47 -5.40
N ALA A 30 4.37 -20.12 -5.61
CA ALA A 30 3.86 -18.81 -5.19
C ALA A 30 3.70 -18.76 -3.65
N LEU A 31 3.93 -17.59 -3.05
CA LEU A 31 3.55 -17.36 -1.66
C LEU A 31 2.03 -17.43 -1.53
N THR A 32 1.55 -18.12 -0.51
CA THR A 32 0.11 -18.40 -0.36
C THR A 32 -0.42 -18.04 1.02
N VAL A 33 -1.57 -17.36 1.04
CA VAL A 33 -2.27 -16.98 2.26
C VAL A 33 -3.70 -17.51 2.23
N GLY A 34 -4.14 -18.14 3.31
CA GLY A 34 -5.50 -18.63 3.50
C GLY A 34 -6.24 -17.78 4.54
N LEU A 35 -7.22 -16.98 4.11
CA LEU A 35 -8.01 -16.11 4.98
C LEU A 35 -9.40 -16.71 5.25
N ALA A 36 -9.65 -17.08 6.51
CA ALA A 36 -10.89 -17.70 6.96
C ALA A 36 -11.44 -17.08 8.26
N CYS A 37 -12.69 -17.43 8.60
CA CYS A 37 -13.36 -16.99 9.82
C CYS A 37 -13.80 -18.14 10.73
N ASN A 38 -13.29 -19.34 10.46
CA ASN A 38 -13.40 -20.51 11.32
C ASN A 38 -11.98 -20.95 11.70
N PRO A 39 -11.78 -21.49 12.92
CA PRO A 39 -10.51 -22.07 13.32
C PRO A 39 -10.22 -23.36 12.53
N ASP A 40 -8.94 -23.72 12.44
CA ASP A 40 -8.45 -24.99 11.89
C ASP A 40 -9.00 -25.30 10.49
N SER A 41 -9.11 -24.26 9.67
CA SER A 41 -9.76 -24.33 8.37
C SER A 41 -8.91 -25.07 7.33
N ALA A 42 -9.58 -25.78 6.43
CA ALA A 42 -8.93 -26.44 5.29
C ALA A 42 -8.14 -25.45 4.41
N LEU A 43 -8.62 -24.21 4.30
CA LEU A 43 -7.95 -23.15 3.57
C LEU A 43 -6.67 -22.68 4.25
N ALA A 44 -6.67 -22.50 5.58
CA ALA A 44 -5.45 -22.16 6.31
C ALA A 44 -4.41 -23.29 6.23
N ALA A 45 -4.85 -24.54 6.37
CA ALA A 45 -3.98 -25.72 6.27
C ALA A 45 -3.37 -25.92 4.87
N ALA A 46 -4.08 -25.51 3.80
CA ALA A 46 -3.59 -25.60 2.43
C ALA A 46 -2.62 -24.48 2.04
N ALA A 47 -2.61 -23.37 2.78
CA ALA A 47 -1.78 -22.20 2.53
C ALA A 47 -0.43 -22.26 3.27
N GLU A 48 0.54 -21.43 2.87
CA GLU A 48 1.75 -21.21 3.68
C GLU A 48 1.44 -20.49 4.98
N HIS A 49 0.57 -19.49 4.89
CA HIS A 49 0.17 -18.65 6.00
C HIS A 49 -1.35 -18.66 6.15
N GLY A 50 -1.84 -19.19 7.27
CA GLY A 50 -3.24 -19.07 7.67
C GLY A 50 -3.50 -17.75 8.40
N ILE A 51 -4.58 -17.06 8.04
CA ILE A 51 -5.14 -15.95 8.81
C ILE A 51 -6.57 -16.31 9.16
N GLU A 52 -6.80 -16.64 10.43
CA GLU A 52 -8.11 -17.06 10.91
C GLU A 52 -8.69 -16.03 11.88
N VAL A 53 -9.68 -15.27 11.42
CA VAL A 53 -10.35 -14.25 12.23
C VAL A 53 -11.70 -14.79 12.68
N VAL A 54 -11.72 -15.45 13.84
CA VAL A 54 -12.93 -16.08 14.39
C VAL A 54 -13.88 -15.01 14.94
N VAL A 55 -14.90 -14.67 14.16
CA VAL A 55 -15.89 -13.61 14.51
C VAL A 55 -17.12 -14.13 15.26
N GLY A 56 -17.21 -15.45 15.47
CA GLY A 56 -18.36 -16.13 16.06
C GLY A 56 -19.61 -16.16 15.16
N PRO A 57 -20.75 -16.69 15.66
CA PRO A 57 -21.98 -16.84 14.88
C PRO A 57 -22.51 -15.51 14.35
N GLU A 58 -23.01 -15.50 13.11
CA GLU A 58 -23.59 -14.30 12.50
C GLU A 58 -24.98 -13.98 13.08
N LEU A 59 -25.35 -12.69 13.05
CA LEU A 59 -26.68 -12.25 13.50
C LEU A 59 -27.81 -12.92 12.70
N LEU A 60 -27.62 -13.02 11.39
CA LEU A 60 -28.44 -13.85 10.51
C LEU A 60 -27.64 -15.13 10.21
N THR A 61 -28.13 -16.28 10.68
CA THR A 61 -27.45 -17.56 10.53
C THR A 61 -27.00 -17.81 9.09
N GLY A 62 -25.69 -18.01 8.90
CA GLY A 62 -25.06 -18.26 7.59
C GLY A 62 -24.78 -17.03 6.75
N SER A 63 -25.25 -15.84 7.13
CA SER A 63 -25.04 -14.58 6.40
C SER A 63 -23.64 -14.00 6.66
N THR A 64 -22.61 -14.70 6.18
CA THR A 64 -21.19 -14.36 6.37
C THR A 64 -20.76 -13.06 5.70
N ARG A 65 -21.62 -12.43 4.89
CA ARG A 65 -21.39 -11.07 4.38
C ARG A 65 -21.34 -9.99 5.47
N LEU A 66 -21.73 -10.33 6.71
CA LEU A 66 -21.79 -9.43 7.86
C LEU A 66 -20.42 -9.36 8.57
N LYS A 67 -20.25 -10.04 9.71
CA LYS A 67 -19.03 -9.93 10.51
C LYS A 67 -17.83 -10.52 9.77
N ALA A 68 -17.97 -11.70 9.17
CA ALA A 68 -16.87 -12.35 8.45
C ALA A 68 -16.43 -11.51 7.25
N GLY A 69 -17.37 -10.99 6.45
CA GLY A 69 -17.06 -10.08 5.33
C GLY A 69 -16.39 -8.78 5.78
N THR A 70 -16.82 -8.21 6.90
CA THR A 70 -16.18 -7.03 7.50
C THR A 70 -14.75 -7.34 7.93
N ALA A 71 -14.52 -8.46 8.63
CA ALA A 71 -13.18 -8.90 9.03
C ALA A 71 -12.27 -9.10 7.81
N GLN A 72 -12.77 -9.76 6.76
CA GLN A 72 -12.02 -9.96 5.52
C GLN A 72 -11.61 -8.64 4.87
N LYS A 73 -12.53 -7.67 4.77
CA LYS A 73 -12.21 -6.32 4.28
C LYS A 73 -11.08 -5.68 5.08
N LEU A 74 -11.14 -5.76 6.41
CA LEU A 74 -10.11 -5.16 7.27
C LEU A 74 -8.74 -5.81 7.03
N VAL A 75 -8.68 -7.15 6.98
CA VAL A 75 -7.43 -7.88 6.70
C VAL A 75 -6.88 -7.53 5.31
N LEU A 76 -7.71 -7.55 4.26
CA LEU A 76 -7.28 -7.21 2.90
C LEU A 76 -6.80 -5.76 2.78
N ASN A 77 -7.46 -4.84 3.50
CA ASN A 77 -7.01 -3.45 3.60
C ASN A 77 -5.64 -3.36 4.29
N MET A 78 -5.41 -4.11 5.36
CA MET A 78 -4.11 -4.15 6.05
C MET A 78 -3.02 -4.71 5.13
N LEU A 79 -3.27 -5.85 4.48
CA LEU A 79 -2.30 -6.48 3.57
C LEU A 79 -1.87 -5.51 2.46
N SER A 80 -2.84 -4.92 1.75
CA SER A 80 -2.54 -3.99 0.66
C SER A 80 -1.88 -2.70 1.15
N THR A 81 -2.38 -2.10 2.23
CA THR A 81 -1.84 -0.84 2.76
C THR A 81 -0.42 -1.01 3.30
N ILE A 82 -0.17 -2.03 4.12
CA ILE A 82 1.17 -2.29 4.69
C ILE A 82 2.17 -2.60 3.57
N THR A 83 1.75 -3.38 2.56
CA THR A 83 2.60 -3.66 1.38
C THR A 83 2.97 -2.36 0.67
N MET A 84 2.00 -1.48 0.38
CA MET A 84 2.28 -0.21 -0.31
C MET A 84 3.13 0.75 0.53
N ILE A 85 2.98 0.76 1.86
CA ILE A 85 3.88 1.49 2.77
C ILE A 85 5.30 0.96 2.63
N ARG A 86 5.49 -0.37 2.68
CA ARG A 86 6.81 -1.00 2.54
C ARG A 86 7.44 -0.84 1.15
N LEU A 87 6.64 -0.62 0.11
CA LEU A 87 7.08 -0.28 -1.24
C LEU A 87 7.31 1.24 -1.44
N GLY A 88 7.38 2.01 -0.35
CA GLY A 88 7.68 3.44 -0.38
C GLY A 88 6.59 4.31 -1.02
N LYS A 89 5.33 3.83 -1.10
CA LYS A 89 4.21 4.60 -1.69
C LYS A 89 3.68 5.70 -0.77
N THR A 90 4.17 5.76 0.47
CA THR A 90 3.84 6.79 1.46
C THR A 90 5.10 7.51 1.96
N TYR A 91 4.91 8.70 2.54
CA TYR A 91 5.91 9.45 3.29
C TYR A 91 5.26 9.91 4.59
N GLY A 92 5.72 9.36 5.71
CA GLY A 92 4.93 9.34 6.94
C GLY A 92 3.55 8.75 6.70
N ASN A 93 2.51 9.47 7.12
CA ASN A 93 1.11 9.12 6.86
C ASN A 93 0.54 9.66 5.53
N LEU A 94 1.36 10.31 4.70
CA LEU A 94 0.92 10.91 3.43
C LEU A 94 1.08 9.92 2.26
N MET A 95 0.04 9.80 1.43
CA MET A 95 0.06 8.99 0.21
C MET A 95 0.72 9.79 -0.92
N VAL A 96 2.03 9.62 -1.11
CA VAL A 96 2.83 10.46 -2.04
C VAL A 96 2.93 9.90 -3.45
N ASP A 97 2.45 8.69 -3.71
CA ASP A 97 2.37 8.13 -5.08
C ASP A 97 0.96 8.31 -5.67
N VAL A 98 0.61 9.57 -5.95
CA VAL A 98 -0.71 9.97 -6.47
C VAL A 98 -0.56 10.56 -7.86
N ARG A 99 -1.29 9.99 -8.83
CA ARG A 99 -1.42 10.54 -10.18
C ARG A 99 -2.59 11.52 -10.26
N ALA A 100 -2.32 12.77 -10.60
CA ALA A 100 -3.33 13.82 -10.72
C ALA A 100 -4.11 13.70 -12.05
N SER A 101 -5.06 12.76 -12.14
CA SER A 101 -5.89 12.56 -13.35
C SER A 101 -7.15 13.44 -13.44
N ASN A 102 -7.43 14.24 -12.41
CA ASN A 102 -8.55 15.17 -12.36
C ASN A 102 -8.26 16.28 -11.33
N ASP A 103 -9.09 17.32 -11.33
CA ASP A 103 -8.89 18.51 -10.49
C ASP A 103 -8.89 18.19 -8.99
N LYS A 104 -9.72 17.22 -8.55
CA LYS A 104 -9.71 16.75 -7.16
C LYS A 104 -8.37 16.13 -6.78
N LEU A 105 -7.79 15.32 -7.67
CA LEU A 105 -6.49 14.70 -7.43
C LEU A 105 -5.35 15.71 -7.54
N ARG A 106 -5.46 16.72 -8.41
CA ARG A 106 -4.51 17.85 -8.48
C ARG A 106 -4.49 18.64 -7.18
N ALA A 107 -5.66 19.03 -6.68
CA ALA A 107 -5.81 19.70 -5.39
C ALA A 107 -5.30 18.83 -4.23
N ARG A 108 -5.46 17.50 -4.32
CA ARG A 108 -4.89 16.57 -3.35
C ARG A 108 -3.37 16.52 -3.41
N SER A 109 -2.77 16.44 -4.60
CA SER A 109 -1.32 16.48 -4.78
C SER A 109 -0.72 17.75 -4.19
N HIS A 110 -1.31 18.92 -4.49
CA HIS A 110 -0.90 20.20 -3.91
C HIS A 110 -0.88 20.15 -2.38
N ARG A 111 -2.01 19.78 -1.75
CA ARG A 111 -2.09 19.67 -0.28
C ARG A 111 -1.06 18.72 0.31
N ILE A 112 -0.78 17.60 -0.36
CA ILE A 112 0.20 16.62 0.13
C ILE A 112 1.61 17.21 0.10
N VAL A 113 1.98 17.91 -0.97
CA VAL A 113 3.28 18.58 -1.04
C VAL A 113 3.37 19.67 0.03
N THR A 114 2.36 20.54 0.16
CA THR A 114 2.31 21.57 1.21
C THR A 114 2.50 20.98 2.60
N LEU A 115 1.78 19.89 2.93
CA LEU A 115 1.88 19.24 4.24
C LEU A 115 3.26 18.60 4.49
N ALA A 116 3.87 18.04 3.44
CA ALA A 116 5.16 17.36 3.56
C ALA A 116 6.34 18.35 3.69
N THR A 117 6.21 19.56 3.12
CA THR A 117 7.33 20.51 2.98
C THR A 117 7.17 21.79 3.80
N GLY A 118 5.94 22.17 4.14
CA GLY A 118 5.63 23.47 4.74
C GLY A 118 5.80 24.66 3.79
N ALA A 119 6.03 24.42 2.49
CA ALA A 119 6.22 25.47 1.49
C ALA A 119 4.92 26.20 1.15
N ASP A 120 5.04 27.45 0.68
CA ASP A 120 3.91 28.24 0.21
C ASP A 120 3.32 27.71 -1.12
N ASP A 121 2.08 28.12 -1.41
CA ASP A 121 1.35 27.68 -2.61
C ASP A 121 2.12 27.95 -3.91
N ALA A 122 2.82 29.08 -4.00
CA ALA A 122 3.55 29.44 -5.21
C ALA A 122 4.76 28.52 -5.44
N ALA A 123 5.48 28.15 -4.39
CA ALA A 123 6.59 27.21 -4.44
C ALA A 123 6.10 25.80 -4.76
N VAL A 124 4.98 25.36 -4.16
CA VAL A 124 4.38 24.06 -4.42
C VAL A 124 3.92 23.93 -5.87
N GLU A 125 3.21 24.92 -6.42
CA GLU A 125 2.77 24.90 -7.82
C GLU A 125 3.95 24.89 -8.79
N ARG A 126 5.02 25.65 -8.51
CA ARG A 126 6.24 25.62 -9.32
C ARG A 126 6.90 24.24 -9.30
N ALA A 127 7.06 23.63 -8.12
CA ALA A 127 7.68 22.33 -7.97
C ALA A 127 6.86 21.24 -8.66
N LEU A 128 5.54 21.20 -8.45
CA LEU A 128 4.64 20.26 -9.12
C LEU A 128 4.65 20.43 -10.64
N THR A 129 4.69 21.66 -11.14
CA THR A 129 4.79 21.91 -12.58
C THR A 129 6.12 21.42 -13.14
N ALA A 130 7.23 21.72 -12.46
CA ALA A 130 8.57 21.30 -12.88
C ALA A 130 8.75 19.77 -12.88
N THR A 131 7.99 19.05 -12.06
CA THR A 131 8.06 17.59 -11.95
C THR A 131 6.92 16.86 -12.68
N GLY A 132 6.18 17.55 -13.55
CA GLY A 132 5.09 16.93 -14.32
C GLY A 132 3.91 16.44 -13.46
N GLY A 133 3.75 17.00 -12.26
CA GLY A 133 2.71 16.63 -11.30
C GLY A 133 3.10 15.48 -10.37
N GLU A 134 4.33 14.97 -10.46
CA GLU A 134 4.81 13.88 -9.61
C GLU A 134 5.14 14.39 -8.19
N VAL A 135 4.34 13.96 -7.22
CA VAL A 135 4.36 14.47 -5.84
C VAL A 135 5.68 14.17 -5.11
N LYS A 136 6.21 12.94 -5.22
CA LYS A 136 7.49 12.59 -4.58
C LYS A 136 8.65 13.47 -5.06
N HIS A 137 8.68 13.72 -6.36
CA HIS A 137 9.69 14.57 -6.98
C HIS A 137 9.55 16.01 -6.49
N ALA A 138 8.32 16.55 -6.45
CA ALA A 138 8.07 17.92 -5.98
C ALA A 138 8.47 18.11 -4.51
N ILE A 139 8.19 17.11 -3.65
CA ILE A 139 8.64 17.13 -2.25
C ILE A 139 10.17 17.14 -2.17
N LEU A 140 10.83 16.32 -2.99
CA LEU A 140 12.29 16.23 -2.98
C LEU A 140 12.94 17.54 -3.47
N VAL A 141 12.45 18.12 -4.56
CA VAL A 141 12.87 19.44 -5.05
C VAL A 141 12.82 20.48 -3.94
N LEU A 142 11.69 20.58 -3.23
CA LEU A 142 11.48 21.61 -2.21
C LEU A 142 12.32 21.37 -0.93
N LEU A 143 12.48 20.12 -0.49
CA LEU A 143 13.21 19.81 0.75
C LEU A 143 14.73 19.76 0.58
N THR A 144 15.22 19.63 -0.66
CA THR A 144 16.66 19.52 -0.96
C THR A 144 17.20 20.72 -1.73
N ASP A 145 16.33 21.63 -2.17
CA ASP A 145 16.67 22.77 -3.02
C ASP A 145 17.41 22.33 -4.31
N THR A 146 16.93 21.23 -4.92
CA THR A 146 17.49 20.67 -6.15
C THR A 146 16.52 20.77 -7.33
N ASP A 147 17.03 20.67 -8.55
CA ASP A 147 16.20 20.65 -9.75
C ASP A 147 15.46 19.31 -9.94
N ALA A 148 14.42 19.31 -10.78
CA ALA A 148 13.58 18.14 -11.03
C ALA A 148 14.35 16.93 -11.59
N GLY A 149 15.41 17.15 -12.38
CA GLY A 149 16.25 16.07 -12.93
C GLY A 149 17.11 15.43 -11.86
N THR A 150 17.71 16.23 -10.99
CA THR A 150 18.43 15.75 -9.81
C THR A 150 17.51 14.99 -8.87
N ALA A 151 16.31 15.51 -8.59
CA ALA A 151 15.32 14.84 -7.76
C ALA A 151 14.89 13.48 -8.35
N ALA A 152 14.64 13.39 -9.65
CA ALA A 152 14.30 12.13 -10.31
C ALA A 152 15.41 11.08 -10.14
N ARG A 153 16.65 11.47 -10.41
CA ARG A 153 17.80 10.58 -10.24
C ARG A 153 17.96 10.08 -8.80
N LEU A 154 17.84 10.97 -7.81
CA LEU A 154 17.93 10.60 -6.40
C LEU A 154 16.82 9.62 -5.97
N LEU A 155 15.62 9.78 -6.52
CA LEU A 155 14.49 8.89 -6.24
C LEU A 155 14.66 7.53 -6.90
N ASP A 156 15.17 7.49 -8.14
CA ASP A 156 15.50 6.25 -8.86
C ASP A 156 16.61 5.47 -8.13
N GLU A 157 17.68 6.16 -7.72
CA GLU A 157 18.76 5.58 -6.92
C GLU A 157 18.29 5.08 -5.55
N ALA A 158 17.11 5.50 -5.09
CA ALA A 158 16.49 5.10 -3.83
C ALA A 158 15.33 4.11 -4.03
N ASP A 159 15.20 3.50 -5.20
CA ASP A 159 14.12 2.56 -5.55
C ASP A 159 12.72 3.14 -5.26
N GLY A 160 12.53 4.44 -5.52
CA GLY A 160 11.27 5.14 -5.27
C GLY A 160 10.99 5.51 -3.81
N HIS A 161 11.90 5.25 -2.86
CA HIS A 161 11.71 5.55 -1.44
C HIS A 161 12.12 6.98 -1.11
N LEU A 162 11.13 7.85 -0.89
CA LEU A 162 11.36 9.28 -0.67
C LEU A 162 12.25 9.57 0.56
N ARG A 163 12.05 8.85 1.68
CA ARG A 163 12.88 9.04 2.88
C ARG A 163 14.36 8.69 2.64
N ALA A 164 14.63 7.65 1.86
CA ALA A 164 15.99 7.26 1.50
C ALA A 164 16.62 8.27 0.52
N ALA A 165 15.84 8.79 -0.44
CA ALA A 165 16.29 9.84 -1.34
C ALA A 165 16.67 11.14 -0.59
N LEU A 166 15.84 11.56 0.37
CA LEU A 166 16.10 12.73 1.23
C LEU A 166 17.39 12.58 2.06
N ALA A 167 17.61 11.38 2.62
CA ALA A 167 18.82 11.09 3.38
C ALA A 167 20.09 11.14 2.52
N LYS A 168 20.02 10.63 1.28
CA LYS A 168 21.13 10.72 0.30
C LYS A 168 21.45 12.17 -0.09
N ALA A 169 20.44 13.03 -0.16
CA ALA A 169 20.61 14.45 -0.46
C ALA A 169 21.19 15.27 0.70
N GLY A 170 21.42 14.66 1.88
CA GLY A 170 21.90 15.38 3.06
C GLY A 170 20.82 16.22 3.75
N SER A 171 19.56 16.09 3.34
CA SER A 171 18.43 16.77 4.00
C SER A 171 17.90 15.93 5.17
N SER A 172 17.96 16.47 6.38
CA SER A 172 17.14 15.99 7.49
C SER A 172 15.73 16.56 7.30
N GLY A 173 14.91 15.92 6.47
CA GLY A 173 13.47 16.18 6.44
C GLY A 173 12.88 16.07 7.86
N PRO A 174 11.71 16.67 8.16
CA PRO A 174 11.15 16.64 9.50
C PRO A 174 11.14 15.21 10.03
N ALA A 175 11.94 14.98 11.07
CA ALA A 175 11.99 13.73 11.79
C ALA A 175 10.61 13.51 12.41
N ASP A 176 10.01 12.38 12.09
CA ASP A 176 8.74 11.91 12.61
C ASP A 176 7.48 12.60 12.05
N ALA A 177 6.97 11.99 10.97
CA ALA A 177 5.55 11.81 10.71
C ALA A 177 5.30 10.37 10.24
#